data_AF-A0AAX1W1T0-F1
#
_entry.id   AF-A0AAX1W1T0-F1
#
_cell.length_a   1.000
_cell.length_b   1.000
_cell.length_c   1.000
_cell.angle_alpha   90.00
_cell.angle_beta   90.00
_cell.angle_gamma   90.00
#
_symmetry.space_group_name_H-M   'P 1'
#
loop_
_entity.id
_entity.type
_entity.pdbx_description
1 polymer ?
#
loop_
_entity_poly.entity_id
_entity_poly.type
_entity_poly.pdbx_seq_one_letter_code
_entity_poly.pdbx_strand_id
1 'polypeptide(L)'
;MSVKRGEEFKVTWFYAAKHLTRGYRWFITKDGWDETTPITREDFKGKNYVADKHFKIDSQDGLMWSDISDLAPADQYHTELQPKDITSATLPSDKSGHHVILLAWIIAETDKAFYQAFDVEFDVSESEE
;
A
#
# COMPACT_ATOMS: atom_id res chain seq x y z
N MET A 1 -12.77 4.30 -7.65
CA MET A 1 -13.56 5.03 -6.63
C MET A 1 -13.00 6.43 -6.46
N SER A 2 -13.83 7.47 -6.30
CA SER A 2 -13.31 8.82 -6.10
C SER A 2 -12.70 8.98 -4.71
N VAL A 3 -11.51 9.58 -4.64
CA VAL A 3 -10.75 9.79 -3.41
C VAL A 3 -10.14 11.19 -3.39
N LYS A 4 -9.92 11.71 -2.19
CA LYS A 4 -9.26 13.00 -2.00
C LYS A 4 -7.80 12.80 -1.59
N ARG A 5 -6.97 13.68 -2.14
CA ARG A 5 -5.55 13.80 -1.83
C ARG A 5 -5.34 14.03 -0.33
N GLY A 6 -4.39 13.33 0.28
CA GLY A 6 -4.07 13.50 1.70
C GLY A 6 -5.06 12.89 2.69
N GLU A 7 -6.18 12.32 2.25
CA GLU A 7 -7.11 11.62 3.13
C GLU A 7 -6.64 10.20 3.46
N GLU A 8 -7.16 9.64 4.55
CA GLU A 8 -6.92 8.25 4.95
C GLU A 8 -7.77 7.28 4.11
N PHE A 9 -7.11 6.40 3.36
CA PHE A 9 -7.75 5.26 2.71
C PHE A 9 -7.82 4.08 3.68
N LYS A 10 -9.03 3.62 4.00
CA LYS A 10 -9.27 2.57 5.00
C LYS A 10 -9.78 1.28 4.37
N VAL A 11 -9.19 0.15 4.75
CA VAL A 11 -9.60 -1.19 4.32
C VAL A 11 -9.94 -2.01 5.57
N THR A 12 -11.16 -2.58 5.56
CA THR A 12 -11.61 -3.53 6.58
C THR A 12 -11.43 -4.95 6.05
N TRP A 13 -10.79 -5.81 6.83
CA TRP A 13 -10.47 -7.17 6.45
C TRP A 13 -11.44 -8.19 7.06
N PHE A 14 -11.85 -9.15 6.23
CA PHE A 14 -12.60 -10.33 6.68
C PHE A 14 -11.76 -11.57 6.36
N TYR A 15 -11.14 -12.13 7.40
CA TYR A 15 -10.20 -13.24 7.25
C TYR A 15 -10.92 -14.59 7.32
N ALA A 16 -10.82 -15.37 6.23
CA ALA A 16 -11.21 -16.77 6.25
C ALA A 16 -10.26 -17.63 7.10
N ALA A 17 -8.98 -17.22 7.19
CA ALA A 17 -7.96 -17.81 8.05
C ALA A 17 -7.04 -16.71 8.59
N LYS A 18 -6.75 -16.74 9.90
CA LYS A 18 -5.81 -15.81 10.53
C LYS A 18 -4.40 -16.38 10.46
N HIS A 19 -3.46 -15.58 9.97
CA HIS A 19 -2.04 -15.89 9.88
C HIS A 19 -1.22 -14.86 10.67
N LEU A 20 -0.10 -15.27 11.27
CA LEU A 20 0.84 -14.29 11.83
C LEU A 20 1.29 -13.35 10.71
N THR A 21 1.25 -12.06 11.01
CA THR A 21 1.31 -10.98 10.04
C THR A 21 2.58 -10.18 10.26
N ARG A 22 3.46 -10.15 9.26
CA ARG A 22 4.63 -9.29 9.25
C ARG A 22 4.19 -7.83 9.17
N GLY A 23 3.14 -7.57 8.42
CA GLY A 23 2.53 -6.26 8.28
C GLY A 23 1.95 -6.04 6.89
N TYR A 24 1.82 -4.77 6.52
CA TYR A 24 1.14 -4.33 5.31
C TYR A 24 1.99 -3.31 4.56
N ARG A 25 2.08 -3.47 3.24
CA ARG A 25 2.68 -2.48 2.34
C ARG A 25 1.68 -2.04 1.31
N TRP A 26 1.74 -0.76 0.99
CA TRP A 26 0.87 -0.13 0.02
C TRP A 26 1.74 0.50 -1.06
N PHE A 27 1.43 0.20 -2.31
CA PHE A 27 2.07 0.79 -3.47
C PHE A 27 1.04 1.53 -4.31
N ILE A 28 1.47 2.55 -5.04
CA ILE A 28 0.60 3.31 -5.94
C ILE A 28 1.30 3.55 -7.27
N THR A 29 0.55 3.49 -8.37
CA THR A 29 1.10 3.73 -9.71
C THR A 29 1.68 5.14 -9.83
N LYS A 30 2.71 5.30 -10.66
CA LYS A 30 3.30 6.60 -11.01
C LYS A 30 2.32 7.43 -11.86
N ASP A 31 2.58 8.74 -11.95
CA ASP A 31 1.76 9.61 -12.80
C ASP A 31 1.99 9.27 -14.28
N GLY A 32 0.90 9.27 -15.06
CA GLY A 32 0.95 8.90 -16.48
C GLY A 32 1.30 7.43 -16.75
N TRP A 33 0.97 6.53 -15.82
CA TRP A 33 1.04 5.09 -16.07
C TRP A 33 0.06 4.67 -17.19
N ASP A 34 0.34 3.56 -17.88
CA ASP A 34 -0.49 3.13 -19.03
C ASP A 34 -1.69 2.30 -18.58
N GLU A 35 -2.82 2.98 -18.41
CA GLU A 35 -4.11 2.39 -18.01
C GLU A 35 -4.69 1.41 -19.05
N THR A 36 -4.16 1.38 -20.27
CA THR A 36 -4.69 0.54 -21.35
C THR A 36 -4.10 -0.88 -21.36
N THR A 37 -3.13 -1.14 -20.48
CA THR A 37 -2.40 -2.41 -20.41
C THR A 37 -2.56 -3.08 -19.04
N PRO A 38 -2.38 -4.42 -18.95
CA PRO A 38 -2.33 -5.09 -17.67
C PRO A 38 -1.21 -4.52 -16.79
N ILE A 39 -1.56 -4.21 -15.53
CA ILE A 39 -0.64 -3.58 -14.58
C ILE A 39 0.64 -4.39 -14.37
N THR A 40 1.77 -3.70 -14.36
CA THR A 40 3.11 -4.26 -14.19
C THR A 40 3.84 -3.57 -13.04
N ARG A 41 5.02 -4.08 -12.67
CA ARG A 41 5.90 -3.41 -11.70
C ARG A 41 6.42 -2.06 -12.20
N GLU A 42 6.57 -1.89 -13.52
CA GLU A 42 7.04 -0.63 -14.10
C GLU A 42 6.05 0.52 -13.90
N ASP A 43 4.77 0.21 -13.75
CA ASP A 43 3.71 1.19 -13.49
C ASP A 43 3.80 1.75 -12.07
N PHE A 44 4.44 1.04 -11.15
CA PHE A 44 4.69 1.50 -9.78
C PHE A 44 6.02 2.23 -9.60
N LYS A 45 6.90 2.28 -10.63
CA LYS A 45 8.22 2.92 -10.51
C LYS A 45 8.11 4.45 -10.45
N GLY A 46 7.63 4.96 -9.34
CA GLY A 46 7.47 6.35 -9.00
C GLY A 46 7.94 6.62 -7.58
N LYS A 47 7.70 7.85 -7.10
CA LYS A 47 8.12 8.34 -5.79
C LYS A 47 7.71 7.39 -4.65
N ASN A 48 8.66 7.08 -3.76
CA ASN A 48 8.37 6.55 -2.44
C ASN A 48 7.94 7.70 -1.52
N TYR A 49 6.82 7.53 -0.81
CA TYR A 49 6.26 8.50 0.12
C TYR A 49 6.73 8.27 1.55
N VAL A 50 7.11 7.02 1.85
CA VAL A 50 7.69 6.59 3.12
C VAL A 50 8.91 5.71 2.85
N ALA A 51 9.66 5.39 3.90
CA ALA A 51 10.75 4.45 3.85
C ALA A 51 10.59 3.38 4.93
N ASP A 52 11.18 2.21 4.69
CA ASP A 52 11.36 1.18 5.71
C ASP A 52 12.74 0.52 5.53
N LYS A 53 13.02 -0.59 6.23
CA LYS A 53 14.33 -1.25 6.13
C LYS A 53 14.66 -1.84 4.76
N HIS A 54 13.66 -2.02 3.89
CA HIS A 54 13.80 -2.57 2.54
C HIS A 54 13.69 -1.49 1.46
N PHE A 55 12.92 -0.43 1.71
CA PHE A 55 12.66 0.65 0.77
C PHE A 55 13.25 1.97 1.25
N LYS A 56 14.09 2.59 0.43
CA LYS A 56 14.66 3.91 0.74
C LYS A 56 13.77 5.01 0.18
N ILE A 57 13.75 6.15 0.85
CA ILE A 57 12.90 7.29 0.46
C ILE A 57 13.27 7.85 -0.93
N ASP A 58 14.52 7.72 -1.34
CA ASP A 58 15.06 8.19 -2.62
C ASP A 58 14.95 7.17 -3.76
N SER A 59 14.46 5.96 -3.46
CA SER A 59 14.18 4.94 -4.48
C SER A 59 12.81 5.17 -5.14
N GLN A 60 12.60 4.56 -6.29
CA GLN A 60 11.41 4.76 -7.12
C GLN A 60 10.60 3.46 -7.23
N ASP A 61 10.03 3.03 -6.10
CA ASP A 61 9.27 1.77 -6.00
C ASP A 61 7.76 2.01 -5.88
N GLY A 62 7.33 3.27 -5.76
CA GLY A 62 5.94 3.65 -5.55
C GLY A 62 5.41 3.29 -4.16
N LEU A 63 6.30 3.10 -3.17
CA LEU A 63 5.90 2.78 -1.80
C LEU A 63 5.11 3.95 -1.20
N MET A 64 3.81 3.77 -1.09
CA MET A 64 2.85 4.74 -0.57
C MET A 64 2.83 4.72 0.96
N TRP A 65 2.81 3.54 1.55
CA TRP A 65 2.75 3.35 3.00
C TRP A 65 3.36 2.00 3.41
N SER A 66 3.96 1.93 4.60
CA SER A 66 4.56 0.71 5.13
C SER A 66 4.33 0.64 6.63
N ASP A 67 3.79 -0.49 7.07
CA ASP A 67 3.60 -0.84 8.47
C ASP A 67 4.08 -2.28 8.63
N ILE A 68 5.37 -2.43 8.88
CA ILE A 68 6.08 -3.70 8.90
C ILE A 68 6.75 -3.87 10.26
N SER A 69 6.43 -4.96 10.94
CA SER A 69 7.03 -5.33 12.22
C SER A 69 8.40 -5.96 12.03
N ASP A 70 9.32 -5.61 12.93
CA ASP A 70 10.66 -6.18 13.00
C ASP A 70 10.77 -7.41 13.92
N LEU A 71 9.67 -7.82 14.57
CA LEU A 71 9.69 -8.89 15.56
C LEU A 71 10.07 -10.24 14.95
N ALA A 72 11.10 -10.89 15.48
CA ALA A 72 11.59 -12.17 15.00
C ALA A 72 12.22 -12.99 16.14
N PRO A 73 12.11 -14.33 16.11
CA PRO A 73 11.33 -15.12 15.16
C PRO A 73 9.82 -14.97 15.40
N ALA A 74 9.01 -15.07 14.33
CA ALA A 74 7.59 -14.69 14.38
C ALA A 74 6.76 -15.54 15.36
N ASP A 75 7.11 -16.82 15.51
CA ASP A 75 6.49 -17.79 16.41
C ASP A 75 6.65 -17.43 17.91
N GLN A 76 7.53 -16.49 18.26
CA GLN A 76 7.65 -16.00 19.64
C GLN A 76 6.70 -14.82 19.94
N TYR A 77 6.02 -14.29 18.93
CA TYR A 77 5.22 -13.05 19.02
C TYR A 77 3.81 -13.23 18.47
N HIS A 78 3.16 -14.34 18.83
CA HIS A 78 1.81 -14.66 18.33
C HIS A 78 0.78 -13.58 18.65
N THR A 79 0.88 -12.89 19.79
CA THR A 79 -0.09 -11.87 20.21
C THR A 79 0.11 -10.57 19.43
N GLU A 80 1.36 -10.16 19.24
CA GLU A 80 1.76 -8.91 18.62
C GLU A 80 1.63 -8.95 17.10
N LEU A 81 1.79 -10.13 16.49
CA LEU A 81 1.72 -10.33 15.05
C LEU A 81 0.35 -10.82 14.57
N GLN A 82 -0.72 -10.62 15.35
CA GLN A 82 -2.07 -10.86 14.85
C GLN A 82 -2.39 -9.90 13.68
N PRO A 83 -3.15 -10.35 12.66
CA PRO A 83 -3.58 -9.47 11.58
C PRO A 83 -4.51 -8.38 12.11
N LYS A 84 -4.45 -7.19 11.49
CA LYS A 84 -5.33 -6.07 11.81
C LYS A 84 -6.69 -6.26 11.15
N ASP A 85 -7.77 -5.95 11.87
CA ASP A 85 -9.12 -5.92 11.29
C ASP A 85 -9.32 -4.72 10.36
N ILE A 86 -8.60 -3.61 10.62
CA ILE A 86 -8.60 -2.40 9.80
C ILE A 86 -7.16 -1.97 9.54
N THR A 87 -6.84 -1.70 8.29
CA THR A 87 -5.59 -1.07 7.87
C THR A 87 -5.89 0.24 7.16
N SER A 88 -5.04 1.24 7.32
CA SER A 88 -5.16 2.50 6.59
C SER A 88 -3.82 3.00 6.09
N ALA A 89 -3.88 3.86 5.08
CA ALA A 89 -2.75 4.56 4.52
C ALA A 89 -3.18 5.97 4.10
N THR A 90 -2.34 6.96 4.35
CA THR A 90 -2.55 8.32 3.85
C THR A 90 -2.34 8.36 2.35
N LEU A 91 -3.33 8.83 1.61
CA LEU A 91 -3.23 8.97 0.17
C LEU A 91 -2.26 10.10 -0.19
N PRO A 92 -1.41 9.92 -1.22
CA PRO A 92 -0.51 10.97 -1.68
C PRO A 92 -1.22 12.28 -1.99
N SER A 93 -0.58 13.39 -1.60
CA SER A 93 -1.12 14.73 -1.84
C SER A 93 -0.88 15.24 -3.27
N ASP A 94 -0.02 14.56 -4.03
CA ASP A 94 0.48 14.96 -5.35
C ASP A 94 -0.07 14.09 -6.50
N LYS A 95 -1.06 13.24 -6.24
CA LYS A 95 -1.71 12.38 -7.26
C LYS A 95 -2.94 13.03 -7.89
N SER A 96 -3.23 12.67 -9.13
CA SER A 96 -4.40 13.16 -9.88
C SER A 96 -4.82 12.14 -10.92
N GLY A 97 -6.12 12.05 -11.20
CA GLY A 97 -6.62 11.11 -12.20
C GLY A 97 -6.70 9.67 -11.68
N HIS A 98 -6.78 8.71 -12.61
CA HIS A 98 -6.89 7.30 -12.28
C HIS A 98 -5.55 6.70 -11.82
N HIS A 99 -5.60 5.96 -10.73
CA HIS A 99 -4.47 5.23 -10.17
C HIS A 99 -4.91 3.87 -9.63
N VAL A 100 -3.95 2.96 -9.52
CA VAL A 100 -4.13 1.69 -8.82
C VAL A 100 -3.30 1.68 -7.56
N ILE A 101 -3.96 1.37 -6.44
CA ILE A 101 -3.30 1.09 -5.16
C ILE A 101 -3.19 -0.43 -5.00
N LEU A 102 -1.97 -0.92 -4.77
CA LEU A 102 -1.70 -2.32 -4.46
C LEU A 102 -1.37 -2.47 -2.98
N LEU A 103 -2.22 -3.17 -2.24
CA LEU A 103 -2.06 -3.52 -0.84
C LEU A 103 -1.57 -4.96 -0.71
N ALA A 104 -0.39 -5.14 -0.12
CA ALA A 104 0.19 -6.44 0.21
C ALA A 104 0.10 -6.70 1.72
N TRP A 105 -0.64 -7.74 2.11
CA TRP A 105 -0.63 -8.32 3.46
C TRP A 105 0.43 -9.42 3.54
N ILE A 106 1.51 -9.19 4.29
CA ILE A 106 2.70 -10.04 4.32
C ILE A 106 2.62 -10.99 5.52
N ILE A 107 2.77 -12.30 5.27
CA ILE A 107 2.69 -13.33 6.30
C ILE A 107 4.06 -13.50 6.97
N ALA A 108 4.10 -13.47 8.30
CA ALA A 108 5.35 -13.41 9.08
C ALA A 108 6.18 -14.68 9.03
N GLU A 109 5.53 -15.83 8.84
CA GLU A 109 6.13 -17.16 8.92
C GLU A 109 6.41 -17.78 7.54
N THR A 110 6.11 -17.06 6.45
CA THR A 110 6.30 -17.56 5.09
C THR A 110 6.89 -16.48 4.18
N ASP A 111 7.27 -16.86 2.97
CA ASP A 111 7.67 -15.95 1.89
C ASP A 111 6.46 -15.45 1.06
N LYS A 112 5.23 -15.59 1.58
CA LYS A 112 3.99 -15.31 0.87
C LYS A 112 3.31 -14.02 1.36
N ALA A 113 2.48 -13.46 0.48
CA ALA A 113 1.61 -12.34 0.79
C ALA A 113 0.26 -12.51 0.07
N PHE A 114 -0.78 -11.92 0.65
CA PHE A 114 -2.07 -11.73 -0.02
C PHE A 114 -2.09 -10.32 -0.61
N TYR A 115 -2.63 -10.16 -1.82
CA TYR A 115 -2.64 -8.90 -2.54
C TYR A 115 -4.07 -8.45 -2.82
N GLN A 116 -4.33 -7.16 -2.63
CA GLN A 116 -5.57 -6.49 -3.03
C GLN A 116 -5.22 -5.28 -3.90
N ALA A 117 -5.93 -5.13 -5.01
CA ALA A 117 -5.80 -3.97 -5.90
C ALA A 117 -7.07 -3.11 -5.81
N PHE A 118 -6.89 -1.80 -5.75
CA PHE A 118 -7.97 -0.83 -5.70
C PHE A 118 -7.80 0.21 -6.79
N ASP A 119 -8.80 0.31 -7.67
CA ASP A 119 -8.92 1.40 -8.63
C ASP A 119 -9.45 2.66 -7.93
N VAL A 120 -8.67 3.73 -7.97
CA VAL A 120 -8.99 5.01 -7.37
C VAL A 120 -8.91 6.13 -8.41
N GLU A 121 -9.71 7.16 -8.22
CA GLU A 121 -9.76 8.36 -9.05
C GLU A 121 -9.50 9.55 -8.12
N PHE A 122 -8.37 10.23 -8.29
CA PHE A 122 -8.00 11.39 -7.50
C PHE A 122 -8.60 12.66 -8.11
N ASP A 123 -9.32 13.42 -7.29
CA ASP A 123 -9.89 14.69 -7.71
C ASP A 123 -8.80 15.62 -8.27
N VAL A 124 -9.13 16.35 -9.34
CA VAL A 124 -8.29 17.43 -9.87
C VAL A 124 -8.46 18.61 -8.94
N SER A 125 -7.36 19.15 -8.40
CA SER A 125 -7.44 20.41 -7.63
C SER A 125 -8.02 21.49 -8.54
N GLU A 126 -9.16 22.07 -8.18
CA GLU A 126 -9.57 23.36 -8.72
C GLU A 126 -8.41 24.32 -8.47
N SER A 127 -7.79 24.83 -9.53
CA SER A 127 -6.87 25.94 -9.41
C SER A 127 -7.65 27.11 -8.83
N GLU A 128 -7.25 27.60 -7.66
CA GLU A 128 -7.74 28.88 -7.14
C GLU A 128 -7.40 29.95 -8.19
N GLU A 129 -8.43 30.51 -8.83
CA GLU A 129 -8.34 31.77 -9.61
C GLU A 129 -8.15 32.98 -8.68
#